data_AF-A0A6A0JKR1-F1
#
_entry.id   AF-A0A6A0JKR1-F1
#
_cell.length_a   1.000
_cell.length_b   1.000
_cell.length_c   1.000
_cell.angle_alpha   90.00
_cell.angle_beta   90.00
_cell.angle_gamma   90.00
#
_symmetry.space_group_name_H-M   'P 1'
#
loop_
_entity.id
_entity.type
_entity.pdbx_description
1 polymer ?
#
loop_
_entity_poly.entity_id
_entity_poly.type
_entity_poly.pdbx_seq_one_letter_code
_entity_poly.pdbx_strand_id
1 'polypeptide(L)'
;MYGRFENTFGSRGFRSNLSSGDELVLSLLIPNLAPENLLSLEQLPTLTIERPDKSSITLSPTEKEVFSEPFTGTNYLRLLSTSEPAQTGVYHFTINGNHQGRFTVSTGTIEQFGTPVENVIDRYSSLNRVLAWYSDSPHQSVKQLARDMPIVSRFKHYWILIPCILGVIAVSAVILARMRTDR
;
A
#
# COMPACT_ATOMS: atom_id res chain seq x y z
N MET A 1 0.65 13.64 -0.36
CA MET A 1 0.12 12.67 0.63
C MET A 1 1.01 11.45 0.67
N TYR A 2 1.45 11.02 1.86
CA TYR A 2 2.19 9.76 2.06
C TYR A 2 1.25 8.68 2.58
N GLY A 3 1.39 7.44 2.09
CA GLY A 3 0.49 6.34 2.42
C GLY A 3 1.15 4.97 2.37
N ARG A 4 0.37 3.97 2.80
CA ARG A 4 0.71 2.54 2.77
C ARG A 4 -0.54 1.69 2.54
N PHE A 5 -0.36 0.61 1.80
CA PHE A 5 -1.29 -0.51 1.69
C PHE A 5 -0.79 -1.64 2.59
N GLU A 6 -1.66 -2.13 3.49
CA GLU A 6 -1.36 -3.26 4.38
C GLU A 6 -1.73 -4.62 3.76
N ASN A 7 -2.58 -4.61 2.74
CA ASN A 7 -3.05 -5.79 2.03
C ASN A 7 -3.23 -5.50 0.55
N THR A 8 -3.37 -6.56 -0.24
CA THR A 8 -3.87 -6.47 -1.62
C THR A 8 -5.31 -5.95 -1.56
N PHE A 9 -5.69 -5.06 -2.49
CA PHE A 9 -7.02 -4.43 -2.59
C PHE A 9 -7.31 -3.25 -1.64
N GLY A 10 -6.34 -2.80 -0.84
CA GLY A 10 -6.50 -1.57 -0.08
C GLY A 10 -6.61 -0.35 -1.00
N SER A 11 -7.44 0.63 -0.65
CA SER A 11 -7.50 1.93 -1.35
C SER A 11 -7.29 3.09 -0.38
N ARG A 12 -6.81 4.21 -0.92
CA ARG A 12 -6.67 5.48 -0.20
C ARG A 12 -7.11 6.61 -1.12
N GLY A 13 -7.97 7.47 -0.62
CA GLY A 13 -8.48 8.60 -1.39
C GLY A 13 -8.21 9.93 -0.73
N PHE A 14 -8.11 10.97 -1.54
CA PHE A 14 -8.08 12.36 -1.10
C PHE A 14 -8.84 13.24 -2.11
N ARG A 15 -9.11 14.48 -1.72
CA ARG A 15 -9.85 15.45 -2.53
C ARG A 15 -9.03 16.71 -2.70
N SER A 16 -9.19 17.36 -3.84
CA SER A 16 -8.68 18.71 -4.07
C SER A 16 -9.77 19.55 -4.72
N ASN A 17 -9.88 20.82 -4.30
CA ASN A 17 -10.79 21.78 -4.92
C ASN A 17 -9.97 22.72 -5.79
N LEU A 18 -10.23 22.72 -7.09
CA LEU A 18 -9.51 23.54 -8.07
C LEU A 18 -10.45 24.59 -8.67
N SER A 19 -9.87 25.74 -9.04
CA SER A 19 -10.56 26.88 -9.63
C SER A 19 -10.29 26.98 -11.13
N SER A 20 -11.07 27.79 -11.84
CA SER A 20 -10.81 28.08 -13.25
C SER A 20 -9.45 28.78 -13.39
N GLY A 21 -8.64 28.30 -14.34
CA GLY A 21 -7.27 28.77 -14.55
C GLY A 21 -6.21 27.99 -13.77
N ASP A 22 -6.60 27.11 -12.84
CA ASP A 22 -5.68 26.17 -12.22
C ASP A 22 -5.27 25.06 -13.19
N GLU A 23 -4.13 24.42 -12.90
CA GLU A 23 -3.68 23.21 -13.57
C GLU A 23 -3.71 22.05 -12.59
N LEU A 24 -4.38 20.95 -12.96
CA LEU A 24 -4.28 19.70 -12.22
C LEU A 24 -2.96 19.04 -12.58
N VAL A 25 -1.98 19.09 -11.69
CA VAL A 25 -0.72 18.34 -11.82
C VAL A 25 -0.68 17.25 -10.76
N LEU A 26 -0.41 16.01 -11.17
CA LEU A 26 -0.32 14.87 -10.27
C LEU A 26 0.86 13.98 -10.59
N SER A 27 1.49 13.43 -9.55
CA SER A 27 2.41 12.30 -9.70
C SER A 27 2.18 11.26 -8.61
N LEU A 28 2.21 9.99 -9.00
CA LEU A 28 2.21 8.85 -8.09
C LEU A 28 3.60 8.23 -8.06
N LEU A 29 4.17 8.10 -6.86
CA LEU A 29 5.49 7.56 -6.64
C LEU A 29 5.49 6.48 -5.57
N ILE A 30 6.49 5.60 -5.63
CA ILE A 30 6.80 4.61 -4.59
C ILE A 30 8.27 4.74 -4.17
N PRO A 31 8.65 4.33 -2.95
CA PRO A 31 10.06 4.29 -2.58
C PRO A 31 10.87 3.43 -3.56
N ASN A 32 12.04 3.91 -3.97
CA ASN A 32 13.03 3.09 -4.67
C ASN A 32 13.79 2.21 -3.66
N LEU A 33 13.06 1.42 -2.89
CA LEU A 33 13.54 0.50 -1.86
C LEU A 33 12.70 -0.77 -1.88
N ALA A 34 13.25 -1.86 -1.36
CA ALA A 34 12.50 -3.10 -1.19
C ALA A 34 11.43 -2.94 -0.09
N PRO A 35 10.25 -3.58 -0.26
CA PRO A 35 9.89 -4.46 -1.37
C PRO A 35 9.35 -3.73 -2.61
N GLU A 36 9.04 -2.42 -2.52
CA GLU A 36 8.29 -1.70 -3.56
C GLU A 36 9.00 -1.66 -4.92
N ASN A 37 10.32 -1.47 -4.94
CA ASN A 37 11.08 -1.40 -6.19
C ASN A 37 11.13 -2.73 -6.95
N LEU A 38 10.90 -3.86 -6.28
CA LEU A 38 10.90 -5.21 -6.85
C LEU A 38 9.55 -5.65 -7.44
N LEU A 39 8.47 -4.89 -7.22
CA LEU A 39 7.13 -5.25 -7.69
C LEU A 39 7.04 -5.25 -9.22
N SER A 40 6.32 -6.20 -9.83
CA SER A 40 6.00 -6.14 -11.26
C SER A 40 4.99 -5.02 -11.55
N LEU A 41 4.85 -4.60 -12.82
CA LEU A 41 3.90 -3.54 -13.20
C LEU A 41 2.46 -3.83 -12.75
N GLU A 42 2.02 -5.10 -12.81
CA GLU A 42 0.68 -5.52 -12.39
C GLU A 42 0.46 -5.40 -10.87
N GLN A 43 1.54 -5.51 -10.08
CA GLN A 43 1.51 -5.39 -8.63
C GLN A 43 1.57 -3.92 -8.15
N LEU A 44 1.87 -2.99 -9.06
CA LEU A 44 1.95 -1.58 -8.73
C LEU A 44 0.55 -0.96 -8.53
N PRO A 45 0.45 0.09 -7.71
CA PRO A 45 -0.82 0.79 -7.51
C PRO A 45 -1.28 1.54 -8.75
N THR A 46 -2.60 1.68 -8.91
CA THR A 46 -3.24 2.50 -9.94
C THR A 46 -3.82 3.77 -9.34
N LEU A 47 -4.09 4.77 -10.19
CA LEU A 47 -4.70 6.04 -9.79
C LEU A 47 -6.01 6.26 -10.55
N THR A 48 -7.11 6.36 -9.82
CA THR A 48 -8.40 6.79 -10.34
C THR A 48 -8.64 8.26 -10.03
N ILE A 49 -9.02 9.03 -11.05
CA ILE A 49 -9.33 10.46 -10.98
C ILE A 49 -10.79 10.64 -11.37
N GLU A 50 -11.65 11.04 -10.43
CA GLU A 50 -13.01 11.49 -10.69
C GLU A 50 -13.05 13.03 -10.67
N ARG A 51 -13.50 13.61 -11.78
CA ARG A 51 -13.59 15.05 -12.01
C ARG A 51 -14.88 15.65 -11.42
N PRO A 52 -14.97 16.98 -11.31
CA PRO A 52 -16.19 17.66 -10.85
C PRO A 52 -17.43 17.29 -11.67
N ASP A 53 -17.28 17.10 -12.98
CA ASP A 53 -18.35 16.69 -13.92
C ASP A 53 -18.76 15.20 -13.83
N LYS A 54 -18.18 14.44 -12.88
CA LYS A 54 -18.38 12.99 -12.69
C LYS A 54 -17.77 12.09 -13.75
N SER A 55 -17.06 12.63 -14.73
CA SER A 55 -16.19 11.82 -15.57
C SER A 55 -15.05 11.23 -14.74
N SER A 56 -14.63 10.02 -15.08
CA SER A 56 -13.57 9.31 -14.35
C SER A 56 -12.60 8.64 -15.30
N ILE A 57 -11.33 8.60 -14.90
CA ILE A 57 -10.27 7.87 -15.59
C ILE A 57 -9.44 7.09 -14.57
N THR A 58 -9.06 5.86 -14.92
CA THR A 58 -8.09 5.07 -14.15
C THR A 58 -6.81 4.93 -14.95
N LEU A 59 -5.70 5.29 -14.32
CA LEU A 59 -4.36 5.25 -14.87
C LEU A 59 -3.57 4.10 -14.24
N SER A 60 -2.95 3.28 -15.09
CA SER A 60 -2.11 2.15 -14.69
C SER A 60 -0.65 2.39 -15.09
N PRO A 61 0.34 2.06 -14.24
CA PRO A 61 1.74 2.26 -14.57
C PRO A 61 2.18 1.40 -15.77
N THR A 62 2.90 2.00 -16.72
CA THR A 62 3.52 1.30 -17.86
C THR A 62 5.04 1.17 -17.70
N GLU A 63 5.63 1.99 -16.83
CA GLU A 63 7.06 2.04 -16.57
C GLU A 63 7.35 2.51 -15.14
N LYS A 64 8.64 2.52 -14.78
CA LYS A 64 9.16 3.03 -13.52
C LYS A 64 10.30 3.97 -13.83
N GLU A 65 10.14 5.24 -13.52
CA GLU A 65 11.18 6.24 -13.73
C GLU A 65 11.85 6.60 -12.41
N VAL A 66 13.18 6.60 -12.37
CA VAL A 66 13.90 6.98 -11.15
C VAL A 66 13.73 8.49 -10.90
N PHE A 67 13.31 8.84 -9.69
CA PHE A 67 13.16 10.21 -9.24
C PHE A 67 13.91 10.42 -7.91
N SER A 68 15.02 11.15 -7.95
CA SER A 68 15.76 11.55 -6.75
C SER A 68 15.18 12.84 -6.20
N GLU A 69 14.63 12.81 -4.99
CA GLU A 69 14.01 13.97 -4.36
C GLU A 69 15.08 14.76 -3.58
N PRO A 70 15.39 16.02 -3.99
CA PRO A 70 16.56 16.74 -3.49
C PRO A 70 16.43 17.25 -2.04
N PHE A 71 15.23 17.54 -1.55
CA PHE A 71 15.05 18.21 -0.25
C PHE A 71 15.16 17.24 0.93
N THR A 72 14.70 16.01 0.78
CA THR A 72 14.74 14.96 1.81
C THR A 72 15.87 13.96 1.58
N GLY A 73 16.52 13.98 0.41
CA GLY A 73 17.54 13.00 0.02
C GLY A 73 16.98 11.59 -0.19
N THR A 74 15.67 11.47 -0.39
CA THR A 74 15.00 10.19 -0.65
C THR A 74 14.95 9.88 -2.15
N ASN A 75 14.92 8.60 -2.50
CA ASN A 75 14.86 8.15 -3.90
C ASN A 75 13.56 7.40 -4.16
N TYR A 76 12.86 7.77 -5.22
CA TYR A 76 11.57 7.20 -5.60
C TYR A 76 11.61 6.59 -7.00
N LEU A 77 10.59 5.80 -7.28
CA LEU A 77 10.19 5.45 -8.63
C LEU A 77 8.87 6.18 -8.91
N ARG A 78 8.88 7.06 -9.90
CA ARG A 78 7.67 7.68 -10.44
C ARG A 78 6.96 6.68 -11.34
N LEU A 79 5.69 6.44 -11.03
CA LEU A 79 4.85 5.45 -11.72
C LEU A 79 3.91 6.11 -12.72
N LEU A 80 3.35 7.25 -12.34
CA LEU A 80 2.39 8.01 -13.13
C LEU A 80 2.69 9.51 -12.98
N SER A 81 2.52 10.24 -14.07
CA SER A 81 2.53 11.70 -14.11
C SER A 81 1.46 12.17 -15.07
N THR A 82 0.58 13.07 -14.64
CA THR A 82 -0.47 13.63 -15.50
C THR A 82 -0.64 15.12 -15.21
N SER A 83 -0.93 15.87 -16.27
CA SER A 83 -1.32 17.27 -16.18
C SER A 83 -2.52 17.53 -17.08
N GLU A 84 -3.51 18.27 -16.58
CA GLU A 84 -4.62 18.78 -17.38
C GLU A 84 -5.09 20.16 -16.87
N PRO A 85 -5.64 21.03 -17.74
CA PRO A 85 -6.35 22.22 -17.30
C PRO A 85 -7.48 21.84 -16.33
N ALA A 86 -7.56 22.50 -15.19
CA ALA A 86 -8.52 22.13 -14.16
C ALA A 86 -9.95 22.56 -14.53
N GLN A 87 -10.91 21.67 -14.28
CA GLN A 87 -12.31 22.02 -14.16
C GLN A 87 -12.55 22.65 -12.79
N THR A 88 -13.38 23.69 -12.71
CA THR A 88 -13.74 24.27 -11.42
C THR A 88 -14.55 23.26 -10.59
N GLY A 89 -14.06 22.94 -9.39
CA GLY A 89 -14.76 22.11 -8.41
C GLY A 89 -13.88 21.05 -7.75
N VAL A 90 -14.54 20.10 -7.09
CA VAL A 90 -13.89 19.08 -6.26
C VAL A 90 -13.56 17.84 -7.08
N TYR A 91 -12.27 17.57 -7.20
CA TYR A 91 -11.74 16.30 -7.69
C TYR A 91 -11.65 15.27 -6.58
N HIS A 92 -11.86 14.00 -6.93
CA HIS A 92 -11.63 12.86 -6.06
C HIS A 92 -10.55 11.97 -6.66
N PHE A 93 -9.51 11.72 -5.89
CA PHE A 93 -8.39 10.87 -6.28
C PHE A 93 -8.41 9.62 -5.44
N THR A 94 -8.31 8.46 -6.07
CA THR A 94 -8.23 7.16 -5.37
C THR A 94 -7.03 6.40 -5.86
N ILE A 95 -6.11 6.08 -4.95
CA ILE A 95 -4.98 5.20 -5.19
C ILE A 95 -5.43 3.79 -4.79
N ASN A 96 -5.39 2.86 -5.74
CA ASN A 96 -5.77 1.47 -5.54
C ASN A 96 -4.52 0.61 -5.44
N GLY A 97 -4.33 -0.07 -4.31
CA GLY A 97 -3.20 -0.94 -4.05
C GLY A 97 -3.43 -2.36 -4.55
N ASN A 98 -2.53 -2.86 -5.38
CA ASN A 98 -2.53 -4.25 -5.85
C ASN A 98 -1.58 -5.15 -5.03
N HIS A 99 -0.74 -4.55 -4.20
CA HIS A 99 0.20 -5.23 -3.31
C HIS A 99 0.45 -4.40 -2.04
N GLN A 100 0.92 -5.06 -0.97
CA GLN A 100 1.42 -4.35 0.21
C GLN A 100 2.61 -3.46 -0.19
N GLY A 101 2.59 -2.21 0.24
CA GLY A 101 3.64 -1.27 -0.12
C GLY A 101 3.32 0.16 0.25
N ARG A 102 4.36 0.99 0.23
CA ARG A 102 4.28 2.43 0.44
C ARG A 102 4.11 3.17 -0.87
N PHE A 103 3.42 4.30 -0.80
CA PHE A 103 3.27 5.20 -1.93
C PHE A 103 3.18 6.65 -1.46
N THR A 104 3.51 7.58 -2.34
CA THR A 104 3.26 9.01 -2.14
C THR A 104 2.64 9.61 -3.40
N VAL A 105 1.76 10.58 -3.20
CA VAL A 105 1.15 11.36 -4.28
C VAL A 105 1.47 12.82 -4.07
N SER A 106 1.96 13.49 -5.11
CA SER A 106 2.10 14.95 -5.16
C SER A 106 0.99 15.56 -6.01
N THR A 107 0.56 16.77 -5.63
CA THR A 107 -0.44 17.57 -6.33
C THR A 107 0.08 18.99 -6.52
N GLY A 108 -0.04 19.55 -7.72
CA GLY A 108 0.34 20.93 -8.04
C GLY A 108 1.74 21.11 -8.62
N THR A 109 2.01 22.32 -9.12
CA THR A 109 3.27 22.76 -9.76
C THR A 109 4.33 23.25 -8.77
N ILE A 110 3.93 23.59 -7.54
CA ILE A 110 4.79 24.07 -6.47
C ILE A 110 4.65 23.10 -5.30
N GLU A 111 5.77 22.58 -4.82
CA GLU A 111 5.81 21.63 -3.69
C GLU A 111 5.40 22.34 -2.38
N GLN A 112 4.09 22.42 -2.13
CA GLN A 112 3.58 22.72 -0.81
C GLN A 112 3.44 21.40 -0.05
N PHE A 113 4.46 21.04 0.73
CA PHE A 113 4.29 20.06 1.80
C PHE A 113 3.04 20.48 2.59
N GLY A 114 2.13 19.51 2.81
CA GLY A 114 0.73 19.75 3.17
C GLY A 114 0.49 20.93 4.09
N THR A 115 -0.62 21.64 3.84
CA THR A 115 -1.02 22.89 4.53
C THR A 115 -0.51 22.91 5.97
N PRO A 116 0.29 23.92 6.36
CA PRO A 116 0.69 24.06 7.75
C PRO A 116 -0.59 24.25 8.56
N VAL A 117 -0.95 23.25 9.35
CA VAL A 117 -1.78 23.49 10.53
C VAL A 117 -0.97 24.47 11.38
N GLU A 118 -1.60 25.57 11.76
CA GLU A 118 -1.06 26.68 12.53
C GLU A 118 -0.50 26.18 13.88
N ASN A 119 0.72 25.61 13.84
CA ASN A 119 1.62 25.22 14.95
C ASN A 119 2.83 24.40 14.45
N VAL A 120 3.48 24.77 13.35
CA VAL A 120 4.75 24.12 12.95
C VAL A 120 5.91 24.79 13.70
N ILE A 121 6.10 24.42 14.96
CA ILE A 121 7.31 24.72 15.75
C ILE A 121 8.50 23.86 15.26
N ASP A 122 8.30 22.87 14.39
CA ASP A 122 9.31 21.84 14.20
C ASP A 122 9.41 21.30 12.75
N ARG A 123 10.02 22.08 11.85
CA ARG A 123 10.37 21.63 10.49
C ARG A 123 11.31 20.41 10.49
N TYR A 124 12.07 20.19 11.56
CA TYR A 124 12.88 18.98 11.72
C TYR A 124 12.01 17.74 11.95
N SER A 125 10.91 17.88 12.70
CA SER A 125 9.97 16.77 12.93
C SER A 125 9.29 16.27 11.65
N SER A 126 8.98 17.13 10.67
CA SER A 126 8.34 16.71 9.41
C SER A 126 9.31 15.92 8.52
N LEU A 127 10.57 16.36 8.42
CA LEU A 127 11.65 15.62 7.75
C LEU A 127 11.85 14.23 8.38
N ASN A 128 11.95 14.16 9.70
CA ASN A 128 12.12 12.90 10.42
C ASN A 128 10.95 11.93 10.16
N ARG A 129 9.72 12.44 10.03
CA ARG A 129 8.55 11.61 9.71
C ARG A 129 8.59 11.05 8.29
N VAL A 130 9.00 11.86 7.31
CA VAL A 130 9.17 11.40 5.92
C VAL A 130 10.27 10.35 5.84
N LEU A 131 11.41 10.60 6.49
CA LEU A 131 12.52 9.64 6.55
C LEU A 131 12.12 8.35 7.26
N ALA A 132 11.43 8.42 8.40
CA ALA A 132 10.94 7.24 9.11
C ALA A 132 9.98 6.42 8.24
N TRP A 133 9.02 7.07 7.56
CA TRP A 133 8.13 6.40 6.62
C TRP A 133 8.88 5.78 5.42
N TYR A 134 9.86 6.51 4.88
CA TYR A 134 10.67 6.11 3.73
C TYR A 134 11.61 4.94 4.06
N SER A 135 12.07 4.81 5.30
CA SER A 135 12.91 3.69 5.73
C SER A 135 12.12 2.49 6.29
N ASP A 136 10.85 2.67 6.67
CA ASP A 136 10.01 1.60 7.23
C ASP A 136 9.51 0.62 6.15
N SER A 137 10.25 -0.48 5.92
CA SER A 137 9.82 -1.56 5.04
C SER A 137 8.64 -2.32 5.66
N PRO A 138 7.55 -2.61 4.91
CA PRO A 138 6.38 -3.35 5.41
C PRO A 138 6.69 -4.72 6.03
N HIS A 139 7.76 -5.40 5.60
CA HIS A 139 8.20 -6.66 6.21
C HIS A 139 8.88 -6.50 7.58
N GLN A 140 9.46 -5.33 7.86
CA GLN A 140 10.12 -5.05 9.14
C GLN A 140 9.09 -4.71 10.22
N SER A 141 8.09 -3.89 9.91
CA SER A 141 7.03 -3.53 10.85
C SER A 141 6.23 -4.74 11.32
N VAL A 142 5.87 -5.68 10.43
CA VAL A 142 5.22 -6.94 10.81
C VAL A 142 6.11 -7.81 11.69
N LYS A 143 7.42 -7.91 11.40
CA LYS A 143 8.38 -8.64 12.24
C LYS A 143 8.62 -7.96 13.59
N GLN A 144 8.56 -6.63 13.65
CA GLN A 144 8.66 -5.85 14.89
C GLN A 144 7.40 -6.06 15.74
N LEU A 145 6.22 -5.92 15.15
CA LEU A 145 4.93 -6.15 15.81
C LEU A 145 4.78 -7.60 16.32
N ALA A 146 5.32 -8.58 15.57
CA ALA A 146 5.37 -9.98 15.99
C ALA A 146 6.42 -10.28 17.08
N ARG A 147 7.44 -9.44 17.23
CA ARG A 147 8.46 -9.52 18.30
C ARG A 147 8.00 -8.82 19.57
N ASP A 148 7.26 -7.72 19.44
CA ASP A 148 6.77 -6.89 20.54
C ASP A 148 5.42 -7.41 21.10
N MET A 149 4.83 -8.42 20.46
CA MET A 149 3.66 -9.12 20.99
C MET A 149 4.05 -9.92 22.25
N PRO A 150 3.34 -9.76 23.38
CA PRO A 150 3.64 -10.52 24.60
C PRO A 150 3.53 -12.02 24.33
N ILE A 151 4.54 -12.77 24.78
CA ILE A 151 4.75 -14.21 24.55
C ILE A 151 3.51 -15.07 24.91
N VAL A 152 2.60 -14.55 25.72
CA VAL A 152 1.36 -15.22 26.17
C VAL A 152 0.28 -15.32 25.08
N SER A 153 0.39 -14.59 23.96
CA SER A 153 -0.59 -14.65 22.86
C SER A 153 -0.17 -15.56 21.69
N ARG A 154 0.80 -16.45 21.89
CA ARG A 154 0.98 -17.62 21.02
C ARG A 154 0.24 -18.78 21.68
N PHE A 155 -0.67 -19.43 20.96
CA PHE A 155 -1.57 -20.52 21.39
C PHE A 155 -2.92 -20.09 21.98
N LYS A 156 -3.91 -19.80 21.12
CA LYS A 156 -5.29 -20.22 21.45
C LYS A 156 -6.29 -20.49 20.31
N HIS A 157 -5.93 -20.43 19.02
CA HIS A 157 -6.95 -20.63 17.97
C HIS A 157 -6.59 -21.61 16.83
N TYR A 158 -5.68 -22.58 17.06
CA TYR A 158 -5.44 -23.67 16.10
C TYR A 158 -5.41 -25.07 16.75
N TRP A 159 -6.27 -25.32 17.74
CA TRP A 159 -6.48 -26.67 18.30
C TRP A 159 -7.72 -27.39 17.70
N ILE A 160 -8.60 -26.71 16.97
CA ILE A 160 -9.83 -27.38 16.50
C ILE A 160 -9.62 -28.20 15.19
N LEU A 161 -8.47 -28.12 14.52
CA LEU A 161 -8.28 -28.73 13.18
C LEU A 161 -7.25 -29.88 13.09
N ILE A 162 -6.83 -30.52 14.18
CA ILE A 162 -5.86 -31.65 14.14
C ILE A 162 -6.31 -32.91 14.92
N PRO A 163 -7.57 -33.37 14.82
CA PRO A 163 -7.78 -34.83 14.96
C PRO A 163 -8.59 -35.45 13.81
N CYS A 164 -8.60 -34.87 12.60
CA CYS A 164 -9.24 -35.54 11.46
C CYS A 164 -8.31 -36.49 10.69
N ILE A 165 -6.98 -36.37 10.79
CA ILE A 165 -6.07 -37.17 9.94
C ILE A 165 -5.61 -38.48 10.60
N LEU A 166 -5.58 -38.57 11.94
CA LEU A 166 -5.23 -39.82 12.65
C LEU A 166 -6.37 -40.86 12.69
N GLY A 167 -7.63 -40.42 12.65
CA GLY A 167 -8.79 -41.32 12.66
C GLY A 167 -8.99 -42.11 11.36
N VAL A 168 -8.63 -41.54 10.21
CA VAL A 168 -8.81 -42.20 8.90
C VAL A 168 -7.83 -43.36 8.70
N ILE A 169 -6.63 -43.29 9.28
CA ILE A 169 -5.60 -44.34 9.17
C ILE A 169 -5.98 -45.57 10.03
N ALA A 170 -6.59 -45.37 11.20
CA ALA A 170 -7.03 -46.49 12.05
C ALA A 170 -8.23 -47.25 11.46
N VAL A 171 -9.18 -46.56 10.83
CA VAL A 171 -10.36 -47.19 10.21
C VAL A 171 -9.98 -48.01 8.97
N SER A 172 -9.01 -47.55 8.17
CA SER A 172 -8.55 -48.27 6.99
C SER A 172 -7.77 -49.55 7.33
N ALA A 173 -7.01 -49.59 8.43
CA ALA A 173 -6.33 -50.80 8.89
C ALA A 173 -7.31 -51.89 9.39
N VAL A 174 -8.40 -51.49 10.06
CA VAL A 174 -9.43 -52.43 10.57
C VAL A 174 -10.26 -53.04 9.44
N ILE A 175 -10.58 -52.27 8.40
CA ILE A 175 -11.32 -52.77 7.23
C ILE A 175 -10.45 -53.76 6.43
N LEU A 176 -9.15 -53.51 6.27
CA LEU A 176 -8.25 -54.46 5.60
C LEU A 176 -8.05 -55.76 6.40
N ALA A 177 -8.04 -55.69 7.73
CA ALA A 177 -7.91 -56.87 8.59
C ALA A 177 -9.16 -57.77 8.50
N ARG A 178 -10.37 -57.19 8.42
CA ARG A 178 -11.61 -57.98 8.28
C ARG A 178 -11.75 -58.68 6.92
N MET A 179 -11.18 -58.12 5.85
CA MET A 179 -11.26 -58.75 4.52
C MET A 179 -10.32 -59.95 4.32
N ARG A 180 -9.34 -60.18 5.23
CA ARG A 180 -8.41 -61.31 5.13
C ARG A 180 -8.91 -62.58 5.83
N THR A 181 -10.00 -62.51 6.59
CA THR A 181 -10.49 -63.63 7.40
C THR A 181 -11.68 -64.38 6.79
N ASP A 182 -12.29 -63.87 5.71
CA ASP A 182 -13.41 -64.54 4.99
C ASP A 182 -12.97 -65.13 3.64
N ARG A 183 -11.91 -65.95 3.62
CA ARG A 183 -11.57 -66.79 2.47
C ARG A 183 -11.16 -68.20 2.87
#